data_AF-A0A388P305-F1
#
_entry.id   AF-A0A388P305-F1
#
_cell.length_a   1.000
_cell.length_b   1.000
_cell.length_c   1.000
_cell.angle_alpha   90.00
_cell.angle_beta   90.00
_cell.angle_gamma   90.00
#
_symmetry.space_group_name_H-M   'P 1'
#
loop_
_entity.id
_entity.type
_entity.pdbx_description
1 polymer ?
#
loop_
_entity_poly.entity_id
_entity_poly.type
_entity_poly.pdbx_seq_one_letter_code
_entity_poly.pdbx_strand_id
1 'polypeptide(L)'
;MITPTRRDLVVAALTASVCLGLLGFIGQDRIAATVPTPKPIMGSMAFDWEKMVVKPTKIGAYRKVCEAPTATLDELEYHITTLNPGQAPHPPHQHADEELLIVKEGTVEALVAGDWVKLGPGSVIFQAANIDHAIRNAGEGQATYHVIKWNSPGMLAKRDAARAAAKAAAKAAAK
;
A
#
# COMPACT_ATOMS: atom_id res chain seq x y z
N MET A 1 52.85 16.54 49.31
CA MET A 1 52.74 15.48 48.27
C MET A 1 51.67 14.52 48.74
N ILE A 2 50.49 14.52 48.12
CA ILE A 2 49.37 13.64 48.50
C ILE A 2 49.53 12.37 47.67
N THR A 3 49.78 11.24 48.33
CA THR A 3 49.94 9.94 47.68
C THR A 3 48.55 9.30 47.54
N PRO A 4 48.11 8.92 46.34
CA PRO A 4 46.79 8.30 46.15
C PRO A 4 46.72 6.97 46.88
N THR A 5 45.61 6.73 47.57
CA THR A 5 45.38 5.50 48.33
C THR A 5 44.86 4.39 47.41
N ARG A 6 44.93 3.14 47.88
CA ARG A 6 44.39 1.98 47.14
C ARG A 6 42.90 2.13 46.81
N ARG A 7 42.16 2.91 47.61
CA ARG A 7 40.74 3.21 47.38
C ARG A 7 40.56 4.20 46.22
N ASP A 8 41.43 5.20 46.11
CA ASP A 8 41.41 6.20 45.04
C ASP A 8 41.73 5.56 43.68
N LEU A 9 42.68 4.62 43.66
CA LEU A 9 43.03 3.85 42.46
C LEU A 9 41.90 2.90 42.02
N VAL A 10 41.17 2.29 42.96
CA VAL A 10 40.02 1.41 42.65
C VAL A 10 38.83 2.22 42.13
N VAL A 11 38.55 3.39 42.73
CA VAL A 11 37.48 4.28 42.26
C VAL A 11 37.80 4.81 40.87
N ALA A 12 39.04 5.24 40.62
CA ALA A 12 39.48 5.71 39.30
C ALA A 12 39.35 4.62 38.21
N ALA A 13 39.72 3.37 38.52
CA ALA A 13 39.60 2.23 37.60
C ALA A 13 38.13 1.84 37.30
N LEU A 14 37.24 1.94 38.28
CA LEU A 14 35.79 1.71 38.10
C LEU A 14 35.15 2.81 37.26
N THR A 15 35.50 4.08 37.45
CA THR A 15 34.99 5.19 36.62
C THR A 15 35.49 5.12 35.17
N ALA A 16 36.74 4.74 34.93
CA ALA A 16 37.27 4.56 33.58
C ALA A 16 36.56 3.42 32.82
N SER A 17 36.17 2.35 33.52
CA SER A 17 35.46 1.20 32.96
C SER A 17 34.01 1.53 32.59
N VAL A 18 33.34 2.38 33.39
CA VAL A 18 31.97 2.86 33.09
C VAL A 18 31.98 3.84 31.91
N CYS A 19 32.99 4.71 31.79
CA CYS A 19 33.09 5.65 30.67
C CYS A 19 33.46 4.97 29.33
N LEU A 20 34.26 3.89 29.32
CA LEU A 20 34.54 3.13 28.09
C LEU A 20 33.42 2.15 27.70
N GLY A 21 32.65 1.62 28.67
CA GLY A 21 31.53 0.71 28.39
C GLY A 21 30.31 1.40 27.75
N LEU A 22 30.18 2.72 27.91
CA LEU A 22 29.08 3.52 27.36
C LEU A 22 29.20 3.83 25.85
N LEU A 23 30.36 3.59 25.24
CA LEU A 23 30.57 3.76 23.78
C LEU A 23 30.22 2.49 22.98
N GLY A 24 30.10 1.32 23.63
CA GLY A 24 29.85 0.04 22.97
C GLY A 24 28.39 -0.32 22.73
N PHE A 25 27.43 0.45 23.27
CA PHE A 25 25.99 0.15 23.21
C PHE A 25 25.16 1.11 22.35
N ILE A 26 25.78 2.03 21.61
CA ILE A 26 25.08 2.73 20.52
C ILE A 26 25.14 1.80 19.31
N GLY A 27 24.22 0.84 19.29
CA GLY A 27 24.03 -0.08 18.17
C GLY A 27 23.98 0.69 16.86
N GLN A 28 24.95 0.45 15.99
CA GLN A 28 24.86 0.71 14.56
C GLN A 28 23.90 -0.30 13.92
N ASP A 29 22.71 -0.49 14.48
CA ASP A 29 21.59 -1.07 13.74
C ASP A 29 21.05 0.04 12.84
N ARG A 30 21.85 0.42 11.84
CA ARG A 30 21.30 0.98 10.62
C ARG A 30 20.50 -0.15 10.00
N ILE A 31 19.24 -0.25 10.38
CA ILE A 31 18.22 -0.90 9.58
C ILE A 31 18.20 -0.09 8.30
N ALA A 32 19.07 -0.46 7.35
CA ALA A 32 18.98 0.03 5.99
C ALA A 32 17.58 -0.38 5.56
N ALA A 33 16.67 0.59 5.48
CA ALA A 33 15.38 0.38 4.85
C ALA A 33 15.71 -0.18 3.47
N THR A 34 15.39 -1.45 3.25
CA THR A 34 15.49 -2.08 1.95
C THR A 34 14.57 -1.28 1.03
N VAL A 35 15.17 -0.35 0.28
CA VAL A 35 14.45 0.35 -0.79
C VAL A 35 14.13 -0.73 -1.82
N PRO A 36 12.85 -1.02 -2.07
CA PRO A 36 12.49 -2.02 -3.06
C PRO A 36 13.10 -1.64 -4.40
N THR A 37 13.73 -2.60 -5.08
CA THR A 37 14.25 -2.38 -6.43
C THR A 37 13.09 -1.94 -7.34
N PRO A 38 13.25 -0.88 -8.16
CA PRO A 38 12.20 -0.45 -9.06
C PRO A 38 11.75 -1.60 -9.96
N LYS A 39 10.44 -1.80 -10.09
CA LYS A 39 9.88 -2.74 -11.07
C LYS A 39 10.33 -2.29 -12.48
N PRO A 40 10.65 -3.21 -13.40
CA PRO A 40 10.99 -2.85 -14.77
C PRO A 40 9.79 -2.16 -15.47
N ILE A 41 10.09 -1.24 -16.39
CA ILE A 41 9.07 -0.58 -17.22
C ILE A 41 8.38 -1.62 -18.09
N MET A 42 7.05 -1.67 -18.01
CA MET A 42 6.21 -2.58 -18.79
C MET A 42 6.03 -2.06 -20.22
N GLY A 43 6.27 -2.93 -21.21
CA GLY A 43 5.94 -2.71 -22.62
C GLY A 43 4.55 -3.23 -23.00
N SER A 44 4.27 -3.34 -24.30
CA SER A 44 3.00 -3.88 -24.80
C SER A 44 2.83 -5.36 -24.44
N MET A 45 1.64 -5.71 -23.94
CA MET A 45 1.29 -7.07 -23.52
C MET A 45 -0.15 -7.41 -23.92
N ALA A 46 -0.44 -8.69 -24.13
CA ALA A 46 -1.79 -9.21 -24.31
C ALA A 46 -2.10 -10.21 -23.19
N PHE A 47 -3.32 -10.17 -22.66
CA PHE A 47 -3.77 -11.05 -21.59
C PHE A 47 -5.02 -11.80 -22.04
N ASP A 48 -4.90 -13.12 -22.19
CA ASP A 48 -6.01 -13.99 -22.56
C ASP A 48 -6.83 -14.35 -21.32
N TRP A 49 -8.11 -13.98 -21.32
CA TRP A 49 -9.03 -14.19 -20.20
C TRP A 49 -9.06 -15.64 -19.72
N GLU A 50 -9.11 -16.61 -20.65
CA GLU A 50 -9.22 -18.03 -20.32
C GLU A 50 -7.93 -18.61 -19.70
N LYS A 51 -6.81 -17.89 -19.85
CA LYS A 51 -5.50 -18.28 -19.32
C LYS A 51 -5.11 -17.52 -18.05
N MET A 52 -5.91 -16.54 -17.62
CA MET A 52 -5.64 -15.81 -16.40
C MET A 52 -5.84 -16.71 -15.17
N VAL A 53 -4.89 -16.65 -14.23
CA VAL A 53 -5.01 -17.37 -12.96
C VAL A 53 -6.12 -16.75 -12.12
N VAL A 54 -7.15 -17.55 -11.84
CA VAL A 54 -8.22 -17.19 -10.91
C VAL A 54 -7.78 -17.54 -9.49
N LYS A 55 -7.74 -16.54 -8.62
CA LYS A 55 -7.49 -16.72 -7.19
C LYS A 55 -8.81 -16.62 -6.43
N PRO A 56 -9.36 -17.73 -5.91
CA PRO A 56 -10.55 -17.68 -5.06
C PRO A 56 -10.27 -16.88 -3.79
N THR A 57 -11.29 -16.18 -3.29
CA THR A 57 -11.25 -15.45 -2.02
C THR A 57 -12.51 -15.77 -1.22
N LYS A 58 -12.57 -15.32 0.05
CA LYS A 58 -13.77 -15.51 0.88
C LYS A 58 -15.02 -14.83 0.32
N ILE A 59 -14.83 -13.76 -0.47
CA ILE A 59 -15.92 -12.91 -0.97
C ILE A 59 -16.17 -13.07 -2.48
N GLY A 60 -15.42 -13.97 -3.15
CA GLY A 60 -15.54 -14.21 -4.59
C GLY A 60 -14.22 -14.66 -5.20
N ALA A 61 -13.70 -13.94 -6.20
CA ALA A 61 -12.46 -14.28 -6.88
C ALA A 61 -11.70 -13.05 -7.40
N TYR A 62 -10.41 -13.21 -7.63
CA TYR A 62 -9.51 -12.17 -8.10
C TYR A 62 -8.64 -12.68 -9.25
N ARG A 63 -8.46 -11.88 -10.30
CA ARG A 63 -7.48 -12.10 -11.36
C ARG A 63 -6.56 -10.88 -11.43
N LYS A 64 -5.25 -11.09 -11.35
CA LYS A 64 -4.27 -10.02 -11.61
C LYS A 64 -4.04 -9.93 -13.11
N VAL A 65 -4.07 -8.72 -13.67
CA VAL A 65 -3.69 -8.48 -15.06
C VAL A 65 -2.26 -7.94 -15.10
N CYS A 66 -2.02 -6.76 -14.52
CA CYS A 66 -0.68 -6.17 -14.41
C CYS A 66 -0.57 -5.21 -13.21
N GLU A 67 0.67 -4.90 -12.82
CA GLU A 67 0.98 -3.89 -11.80
C GLU A 67 2.46 -3.50 -11.92
N ALA A 68 2.74 -2.49 -12.73
CA ALA A 68 4.10 -2.07 -13.07
C ALA A 68 4.14 -0.61 -13.57
N PRO A 69 5.30 0.07 -13.49
CA PRO A 69 5.51 1.33 -14.19
C PRO A 69 5.36 1.13 -15.70
N THR A 70 4.89 2.17 -16.39
CA THR A 70 4.87 2.22 -17.86
C THR A 70 5.79 3.34 -18.35
N ALA A 71 5.88 3.55 -19.66
CA ALA A 71 6.64 4.67 -20.20
C ALA A 71 6.09 6.05 -19.76
N THR A 72 4.84 6.12 -19.27
CA THR A 72 4.14 7.38 -18.98
C THR A 72 3.51 7.46 -17.58
N LEU A 73 3.50 6.37 -16.82
CA LEU A 73 2.91 6.28 -15.48
C LEU A 73 3.94 5.74 -14.50
N ASP A 74 3.92 6.28 -13.28
CA ASP A 74 4.68 5.70 -12.16
C ASP A 74 4.22 4.25 -11.89
N GLU A 75 2.92 3.98 -12.07
CA GLU A 75 2.34 2.64 -11.99
C GLU A 75 1.00 2.58 -12.74
N LEU A 76 0.82 1.52 -13.52
CA LEU A 76 -0.47 1.04 -13.97
C LEU A 76 -0.76 -0.26 -13.25
N GLU A 77 -1.87 -0.30 -12.51
CA GLU A 77 -2.43 -1.51 -11.96
C GLU A 77 -3.73 -1.86 -12.67
N TYR A 78 -3.85 -3.13 -13.06
CA TYR A 78 -5.11 -3.68 -13.56
C TYR A 78 -5.37 -5.04 -12.90
N HIS A 79 -6.54 -5.17 -12.31
CA HIS A 79 -7.08 -6.43 -11.85
C HIS A 79 -8.57 -6.58 -12.18
N ILE A 80 -9.08 -7.78 -11.95
CA ILE A 80 -10.48 -8.15 -12.19
C ILE A 80 -10.99 -8.80 -10.92
N THR A 81 -12.11 -8.30 -10.42
CA THR A 81 -12.73 -8.75 -9.20
C THR A 81 -14.08 -9.36 -9.52
N THR A 82 -14.33 -10.54 -8.96
CA THR A 82 -15.66 -11.16 -8.91
C THR A 82 -16.12 -11.16 -7.45
N LEU A 83 -17.31 -10.64 -7.19
CA LEU A 83 -17.95 -10.62 -5.87
C LEU A 83 -19.14 -11.59 -5.84
N ASN A 84 -19.24 -12.36 -4.76
CA ASN A 84 -20.44 -13.14 -4.44
C ASN A 84 -21.60 -12.19 -4.06
N PRO A 85 -22.87 -12.66 -4.12
CA PRO A 85 -24.04 -11.84 -3.79
C PRO A 85 -23.91 -11.15 -2.43
N GLY A 86 -24.24 -9.85 -2.40
CA GLY A 86 -24.20 -9.03 -1.18
C GLY A 86 -22.80 -8.71 -0.62
N GLN A 87 -21.71 -9.15 -1.28
CA GLN A 87 -20.36 -8.87 -0.81
C GLN A 87 -19.81 -7.53 -1.31
N ALA A 88 -18.82 -7.01 -0.57
CA ALA A 88 -18.04 -5.83 -0.91
C ALA A 88 -16.56 -6.07 -0.57
N PRO A 89 -15.59 -5.53 -1.34
CA PRO A 89 -14.17 -5.70 -1.06
C PRO A 89 -13.70 -4.88 0.14
N HIS A 90 -14.32 -3.73 0.40
CA HIS A 90 -14.00 -2.81 1.50
C HIS A 90 -15.21 -1.90 1.82
N PRO A 91 -15.26 -1.31 3.03
CA PRO A 91 -16.18 -0.20 3.31
C PRO A 91 -15.81 1.05 2.48
N PRO A 92 -16.66 2.11 2.51
CA PRO A 92 -16.29 3.41 1.95
C PRO A 92 -14.95 3.91 2.48
N HIS A 93 -14.10 4.33 1.55
CA HIS A 93 -12.80 4.91 1.83
C HIS A 93 -12.35 5.79 0.67
N GLN A 94 -11.23 6.49 0.87
CA GLN A 94 -10.61 7.33 -0.15
C GLN A 94 -9.10 7.10 -0.18
N HIS A 95 -8.51 7.34 -1.34
CA HIS A 95 -7.07 7.32 -1.55
C HIS A 95 -6.69 8.25 -2.70
N ALA A 96 -5.41 8.61 -2.76
CA ALA A 96 -4.89 9.49 -3.81
C ALA A 96 -4.81 8.83 -5.20
N ASP A 97 -4.97 7.50 -5.27
CA ASP A 97 -5.00 6.79 -6.55
C ASP A 97 -6.34 7.06 -7.26
N GLU A 98 -6.32 7.20 -8.59
CA GLU A 98 -7.53 7.26 -9.43
C GLU A 98 -7.86 5.86 -9.95
N GLU A 99 -9.17 5.53 -10.03
CA GLU A 99 -9.64 4.25 -10.54
C GLU A 99 -10.74 4.39 -11.57
N LEU A 100 -10.69 3.55 -12.60
CA LEU A 100 -11.76 3.33 -13.57
C LEU A 100 -12.19 1.87 -13.51
N LEU A 101 -13.48 1.65 -13.28
CA LEU A 101 -14.07 0.32 -13.21
C LEU A 101 -15.03 0.11 -14.38
N ILE A 102 -15.04 -1.12 -14.92
CA ILE A 102 -15.96 -1.52 -15.98
C ILE A 102 -16.69 -2.79 -15.53
N VAL A 103 -18.02 -2.71 -15.45
CA VAL A 103 -18.84 -3.85 -15.06
C VAL A 103 -18.90 -4.84 -16.22
N LYS A 104 -18.36 -6.05 -16.03
CA LYS A 104 -18.41 -7.13 -17.02
C LYS A 104 -19.71 -7.93 -16.90
N GLU A 105 -20.14 -8.22 -15.67
CA GLU A 105 -21.20 -9.18 -15.38
C GLU A 105 -21.90 -8.85 -14.06
N GLY A 106 -23.18 -9.21 -13.95
CA GLY A 106 -23.96 -9.04 -12.74
C GLY A 106 -24.41 -7.59 -12.50
N THR A 107 -24.76 -7.29 -11.26
CA THR A 107 -25.24 -5.95 -10.86
C THR A 107 -24.48 -5.49 -9.64
N VAL A 108 -23.95 -4.27 -9.71
CA VAL A 108 -23.24 -3.64 -8.60
C VAL A 108 -23.97 -2.38 -8.15
N GLU A 109 -23.67 -1.94 -6.94
CA GLU A 109 -23.86 -0.56 -6.53
C GLU A 109 -22.50 0.05 -6.24
N ALA A 110 -22.24 1.24 -6.77
CA ALA A 110 -21.04 2.01 -6.50
C ALA A 110 -21.41 3.28 -5.72
N LEU A 111 -20.64 3.59 -4.69
CA LEU A 111 -20.72 4.88 -4.00
C LEU A 111 -19.96 5.90 -4.84
N VAL A 112 -20.68 6.87 -5.41
CA VAL A 112 -20.13 7.91 -6.27
C VAL A 112 -20.64 9.26 -5.77
N ALA A 113 -19.71 10.14 -5.35
CA ALA A 113 -20.03 11.47 -4.84
C ALA A 113 -21.08 11.48 -3.70
N GLY A 114 -21.10 10.43 -2.87
CA GLY A 114 -22.01 10.29 -1.73
C GLY A 114 -23.28 9.48 -2.01
N ASP A 115 -23.59 9.18 -3.28
CA ASP A 115 -24.77 8.42 -3.65
C ASP A 115 -24.45 6.99 -4.08
N TRP A 116 -25.32 6.04 -3.70
CA TRP A 116 -25.24 4.66 -4.21
C TRP A 116 -25.94 4.56 -5.56
N VAL A 117 -25.17 4.26 -6.60
CA VAL A 117 -25.65 4.14 -7.97
C VAL A 117 -25.63 2.68 -8.39
N LYS A 118 -26.81 2.13 -8.77
CA LYS A 118 -26.96 0.75 -9.23
C LYS A 118 -26.62 0.63 -10.72
N LEU A 119 -25.72 -0.28 -11.07
CA LEU A 119 -25.10 -0.38 -12.39
C LEU A 119 -25.02 -1.84 -12.86
N GLY A 120 -25.27 -2.05 -14.16
CA GLY A 120 -25.22 -3.35 -14.83
C GLY A 120 -24.05 -3.48 -15.81
N PRO A 121 -23.97 -4.60 -16.56
CA PRO A 121 -22.88 -4.86 -17.51
C PRO A 121 -22.70 -3.76 -18.54
N GLY A 122 -21.45 -3.45 -18.90
CA GLY A 122 -21.06 -2.37 -19.81
C GLY A 122 -20.97 -0.99 -19.15
N SER A 123 -21.46 -0.83 -17.92
CA SER A 123 -21.36 0.44 -17.19
C SER A 123 -19.91 0.74 -16.79
N VAL A 124 -19.57 2.03 -16.75
CA VAL A 124 -18.26 2.53 -16.35
C VAL A 124 -18.41 3.37 -15.08
N ILE A 125 -17.49 3.20 -14.14
CA ILE A 125 -17.42 3.97 -12.89
C ILE A 125 -16.05 4.64 -12.87
N PHE A 126 -16.00 5.93 -12.59
CA PHE A 126 -14.76 6.64 -12.32
C PHE A 126 -14.74 7.08 -10.86
N GLN A 127 -13.68 6.71 -10.14
CA GLN A 127 -13.44 7.08 -8.76
C GLN A 127 -12.26 8.04 -8.73
N ALA A 128 -12.58 9.32 -8.50
CA ALA A 128 -11.59 10.39 -8.48
C ALA A 128 -10.71 10.30 -7.22
N ALA A 129 -9.48 10.78 -7.34
CA ALA A 129 -8.53 10.82 -6.23
C ALA A 129 -9.08 11.58 -5.02
N ASN A 130 -8.93 10.99 -3.84
CA ASN A 130 -9.36 11.54 -2.54
C ASN A 130 -10.86 11.88 -2.47
N ILE A 131 -11.70 11.11 -3.16
CA ILE A 131 -13.15 11.13 -2.99
C ILE A 131 -13.56 9.77 -2.43
N ASP A 132 -14.47 9.76 -1.45
CA ASP A 132 -14.99 8.52 -0.87
C ASP A 132 -15.67 7.66 -1.94
N HIS A 133 -15.27 6.39 -1.96
CA HIS A 133 -15.78 5.41 -2.90
C HIS A 133 -15.89 4.02 -2.27
N ALA A 134 -16.83 3.25 -2.81
CA ALA A 134 -17.10 1.87 -2.46
C ALA A 134 -17.78 1.18 -3.64
N ILE A 135 -17.74 -0.15 -3.65
CA ILE A 135 -18.51 -0.97 -4.59
C ILE A 135 -19.01 -2.22 -3.88
N ARG A 136 -20.23 -2.65 -4.17
CA ARG A 136 -20.80 -3.90 -3.65
C ARG A 136 -21.58 -4.63 -4.73
N ASN A 137 -21.67 -5.95 -4.60
CA ASN A 137 -22.58 -6.73 -5.41
C ASN A 137 -24.02 -6.52 -4.90
N ALA A 138 -24.89 -5.97 -5.75
CA ALA A 138 -26.28 -5.66 -5.46
C ALA A 138 -27.28 -6.57 -6.19
N GLY A 139 -26.78 -7.65 -6.81
CA GLY A 139 -27.58 -8.68 -7.46
C GLY A 139 -27.64 -9.99 -6.67
N GLU A 140 -28.41 -10.94 -7.20
CA GLU A 140 -28.58 -12.29 -6.64
C GLU A 140 -27.51 -13.29 -7.13
N GLY A 141 -26.82 -12.96 -8.23
CA GLY A 141 -25.72 -13.74 -8.81
C GLY A 141 -24.35 -13.11 -8.54
N GLN A 142 -23.29 -13.70 -9.08
CA GLN A 142 -21.96 -13.09 -9.03
C GLN A 142 -21.90 -11.81 -9.87
N ALA A 143 -21.13 -10.83 -9.41
CA ALA A 143 -20.83 -9.61 -10.16
C ALA A 143 -19.33 -9.56 -10.44
N THR A 144 -18.94 -9.38 -11.70
CA THR A 144 -17.54 -9.27 -12.11
C THR A 144 -17.28 -7.92 -12.74
N TYR A 145 -16.20 -7.27 -12.35
CA TYR A 145 -15.78 -5.98 -12.89
C TYR A 145 -14.27 -5.88 -13.01
N HIS A 146 -13.84 -5.06 -13.95
CA HIS A 146 -12.45 -4.67 -14.17
C HIS A 146 -12.15 -3.45 -13.28
N VAL A 147 -10.92 -3.36 -12.77
CA VAL A 147 -10.42 -2.20 -12.03
C VAL A 147 -9.09 -1.78 -12.65
N ILE A 148 -9.06 -0.59 -13.22
CA ILE A 148 -7.88 0.05 -13.80
C ILE A 148 -7.51 1.21 -12.89
N LYS A 149 -6.36 1.12 -12.24
CA LYS A 149 -5.84 2.13 -11.33
C LYS A 149 -4.51 2.65 -11.86
N TRP A 150 -4.28 3.96 -11.75
CA TRP A 150 -3.02 4.55 -12.20
C TRP A 150 -2.46 5.57 -11.22
N ASN A 151 -1.14 5.66 -11.24
CA ASN A 151 -0.38 6.72 -10.57
C ASN A 151 0.39 7.51 -11.64
N SER A 152 0.06 8.81 -11.76
CA SER A 152 0.73 9.72 -12.69
C SER A 152 2.16 10.04 -12.23
N PRO A 153 3.01 10.57 -13.12
CA PRO A 153 4.41 10.83 -12.81
C PRO A 153 4.66 11.62 -11.51
N GLY A 154 5.48 11.05 -10.64
CA GLY A 154 5.87 11.63 -9.36
C GLY A 154 4.87 11.44 -8.21
N MET A 155 3.71 10.81 -8.43
CA MET A 155 2.75 10.50 -7.37
C MET A 155 3.31 9.51 -6.36
N LEU A 156 3.97 8.45 -6.82
CA LEU A 156 4.49 7.41 -5.93
C LEU A 156 5.60 7.96 -5.03
N ALA A 157 6.52 8.72 -5.61
CA ALA A 157 7.59 9.37 -4.85
C ALA A 157 7.04 10.30 -3.76
N LYS A 158 6.01 11.11 -4.08
CA LYS A 158 5.33 11.98 -3.09
C LYS A 158 4.65 11.16 -2.00
N ARG A 159 3.96 10.08 -2.37
CA ARG A 159 3.28 9.17 -1.43
C ARG A 159 4.27 8.53 -0.47
N ASP A 160 5.40 8.04 -0.97
CA ASP A 160 6.42 7.38 -0.15
C ASP A 160 7.12 8.37 0.77
N ALA A 161 7.42 9.58 0.29
CA ALA A 161 7.95 10.65 1.12
C ALA A 161 6.98 11.04 2.26
N ALA A 162 5.69 11.17 1.96
CA ALA A 162 4.66 11.46 2.95
C ALA A 162 4.52 10.34 4.00
N ARG A 163 4.54 9.07 3.56
CA ARG A 163 4.52 7.90 4.46
C ARG A 163 5.74 7.86 5.37
N ALA A 164 6.93 8.12 4.83
CA ALA A 164 8.16 8.16 5.61
C ALA A 164 8.13 9.28 6.67
N ALA A 165 7.67 10.47 6.29
CA ALA A 165 7.50 11.60 7.21
C ALA A 165 6.48 11.29 8.34
N ALA A 166 5.32 10.72 7.99
CA ALA A 166 4.31 10.31 8.97
C ALA A 166 4.84 9.27 9.96
N LYS A 167 5.59 8.27 9.47
CA LYS A 167 6.23 7.25 10.32
C LYS A 167 7.27 7.86 11.27
N ALA A 168 8.06 8.82 10.79
CA ALA A 168 9.04 9.52 11.63
C ALA A 168 8.35 10.34 12.73
N ALA A 169 7.27 11.05 12.41
CA ALA A 169 6.48 11.80 13.38
C ALA A 169 5.83 10.90 14.45
N ALA A 170 5.24 9.77 14.04
CA ALA A 170 4.66 8.81 14.97
C ALA A 170 5.70 8.21 15.93
N LYS A 171 6.91 7.91 15.45
CA LYS A 171 8.01 7.43 16.30
C LYS A 171 8.47 8.49 17.29
N ALA A 172 8.50 9.76 16.89
CA ALA A 172 8.87 10.86 17.76
C ALA A 172 7.83 11.10 18.88
N ALA A 173 6.53 10.94 18.57
CA ALA A 173 5.45 11.09 19.55
C ALA A 173 5.34 9.93 20.55
N ALA A 174 5.91 8.77 20.22
CA ALA A 174 5.93 7.58 21.09
C ALA A 174 7.13 7.55 22.06
N LYS A 175 8.00 8.56 22.03
CA LYS A 175 9.17 8.71 22.89
C LYS A 175 8.95 9.87 23.86
#